data_AF-A0A2V9UZ36-F1
#
_entry.id   AF-A0A2V9UZ36-F1
#
_cell.length_a   1.000
_cell.length_b   1.000
_cell.length_c   1.000
_cell.angle_alpha   90.00
_cell.angle_beta   90.00
_cell.angle_gamma   90.00
#
_symmetry.space_group_name_H-M   'P 1'
#
loop_
_entity.id
_entity.type
_entity.pdbx_description
1 polymer ?
#
loop_
_entity_poly.entity_id
_entity_poly.type
_entity_poly.pdbx_seq_one_letter_code
_entity_poly.pdbx_strand_id
1 'polypeptide(L)'
;MPNKTKQKGKTKSPTSKKKASRPVAAKTKKPNAAVGMAPATDRFVKDLLVRGDAAAPDSTGKVPRDATHVIENQNEDGTAVVRRVRYKMF
;
A
#
# COMPACT_ATOMS: atom_id res chain seq x y z
N MET A 1 -45.64 33.97 -56.04
CA MET A 1 -45.07 35.34 -55.99
C MET A 1 -43.85 35.34 -55.04
N PRO A 2 -42.81 36.14 -55.29
CA PRO A 2 -41.41 35.74 -55.22
C PRO A 2 -40.61 36.25 -53.99
N ASN A 3 -39.68 35.39 -53.52
CA ASN A 3 -38.22 35.60 -53.39
C ASN A 3 -37.59 36.57 -52.35
N LYS A 4 -36.41 36.12 -51.85
CA LYS A 4 -35.29 36.81 -51.17
C LYS A 4 -35.46 37.04 -49.64
N THR A 5 -34.46 36.86 -48.76
CA THR A 5 -33.01 37.11 -48.91
C THR A 5 -32.20 36.54 -47.73
N LYS A 6 -31.03 35.95 -48.05
CA LYS A 6 -29.68 36.13 -47.43
C LYS A 6 -29.51 36.08 -45.90
N GLN A 7 -28.58 35.24 -45.43
CA GLN A 7 -27.19 35.56 -45.02
C GLN A 7 -26.67 34.80 -43.77
N LYS A 8 -25.52 34.13 -43.96
CA LYS A 8 -24.38 34.00 -43.03
C LYS A 8 -24.67 33.86 -41.53
N GLY A 9 -24.53 32.63 -41.03
CA GLY A 9 -24.13 32.33 -39.67
C GLY A 9 -23.30 31.05 -39.66
N LYS A 10 -21.97 31.17 -39.75
CA LYS A 10 -21.04 30.03 -39.56
C LYS A 10 -21.16 29.56 -38.11
N THR A 11 -22.03 28.59 -37.84
CA THR A 11 -22.06 27.90 -36.56
C THR A 11 -20.80 27.07 -36.42
N LYS A 12 -19.96 27.45 -35.46
CA LYS A 12 -18.75 26.73 -35.07
C LYS A 12 -19.14 25.30 -34.69
N SER A 13 -18.76 24.33 -35.51
CA SER A 13 -18.90 22.91 -35.22
C SER A 13 -18.20 22.59 -33.89
N PRO A 14 -18.85 21.89 -32.95
CA PRO A 14 -18.27 21.58 -31.65
C PRO A 14 -17.05 20.69 -31.83
N THR A 15 -15.97 21.09 -31.15
CA THR A 15 -14.69 20.42 -31.04
C THR A 15 -14.86 18.91 -30.84
N SER A 16 -14.34 18.12 -31.77
CA SER A 16 -14.18 16.68 -31.60
C SER A 16 -13.27 16.44 -30.39
N LYS A 17 -13.88 16.17 -29.23
CA LYS A 17 -13.18 15.67 -28.05
C LYS A 17 -12.56 14.34 -28.45
N LYS A 18 -11.28 14.35 -28.82
CA LYS A 18 -10.42 13.15 -28.86
C LYS A 18 -10.61 12.47 -27.51
N LYS A 19 -11.33 11.35 -27.48
CA LYS A 19 -11.35 10.45 -26.33
C LYS A 19 -9.89 10.05 -26.12
N ALA A 20 -9.26 10.61 -25.08
CA ALA A 20 -7.95 10.15 -24.65
C ALA A 20 -8.11 8.66 -24.32
N SER A 21 -7.51 7.81 -25.15
CA SER A 21 -7.36 6.40 -24.83
C SER A 21 -6.66 6.34 -23.49
N ARG A 22 -7.36 5.85 -22.46
CA ARG A 22 -6.76 5.65 -21.13
C ARG A 22 -5.49 4.83 -21.33
N PRO A 23 -4.32 5.27 -20.83
CA PRO A 23 -3.15 4.43 -20.88
C PRO A 23 -3.49 3.15 -20.09
N VAL A 24 -3.43 2.01 -20.78
CA VAL A 24 -3.51 0.70 -20.13
C VAL A 24 -2.32 0.67 -19.17
N ALA A 25 -2.61 0.66 -17.86
CA ALA A 25 -1.58 0.61 -16.84
C ALA A 25 -0.67 -0.58 -17.16
N ALA A 26 0.57 -0.27 -17.57
CA ALA A 26 1.59 -1.28 -17.76
C ALA A 26 1.70 -2.05 -16.44
N LYS A 27 1.51 -3.37 -16.48
CA LYS A 27 1.69 -4.23 -15.32
C LYS A 27 3.13 -4.03 -14.85
N THR A 28 3.31 -3.19 -13.84
CA THR A 28 4.60 -3.01 -13.18
C THR A 28 4.99 -4.39 -12.69
N LYS A 29 6.04 -4.97 -13.28
CA LYS A 29 6.68 -6.16 -12.74
C LYS A 29 6.98 -5.80 -11.29
N LYS A 30 6.30 -6.45 -10.35
CA LYS A 30 6.52 -6.22 -8.93
C LYS A 30 8.03 -6.37 -8.74
N PRO A 31 8.76 -5.35 -8.23
CA PRO A 31 10.10 -5.62 -7.77
C PRO A 31 9.90 -6.74 -6.76
N ASN A 32 10.61 -7.85 -6.98
CA ASN A 32 10.72 -8.90 -6.00
C ASN A 32 11.38 -8.20 -4.82
N ALA A 33 10.55 -7.68 -3.91
CA ALA A 33 11.02 -7.04 -2.71
C ALA A 33 11.63 -8.19 -1.92
N ALA A 34 12.91 -8.45 -2.18
CA ALA A 34 13.82 -8.69 -1.09
C ALA A 34 13.51 -7.56 -0.12
N VAL A 35 12.65 -7.86 0.84
CA VAL A 35 12.31 -7.01 1.96
C VAL A 35 13.65 -6.88 2.67
N GLY A 36 14.44 -5.89 2.24
CA GLY A 36 15.60 -5.47 2.99
C GLY A 36 15.06 -5.24 4.38
N MET A 37 15.59 -6.00 5.34
CA MET A 37 15.38 -5.76 6.76
C MET A 37 15.94 -4.37 7.04
N ALA A 38 15.18 -3.33 6.70
CA ALA A 38 15.43 -2.02 7.24
C ALA A 38 15.35 -2.22 8.75
N PRO A 39 16.40 -1.86 9.51
CA PRO A 39 16.34 -1.97 10.96
C PRO A 39 15.08 -1.22 11.40
N ALA A 40 14.19 -1.93 12.08
CA ALA A 40 13.00 -1.32 12.64
C ALA A 40 13.46 -0.13 13.49
N THR A 41 12.84 1.03 13.31
CA THR A 41 13.19 2.18 14.15
C THR A 41 12.89 1.84 15.60
N ASP A 42 13.75 2.24 16.54
CA ASP A 42 13.56 1.91 17.96
C ASP A 42 12.18 2.33 18.49
N ARG A 43 11.64 3.43 17.96
CA ARG A 43 10.29 3.90 18.25
C ARG A 43 9.22 2.90 17.83
N PHE A 44 9.36 2.29 16.66
CA PHE A 44 8.42 1.27 16.19
C PHE A 44 8.43 0.03 17.10
N VAL A 45 9.62 -0.44 17.48
CA VAL A 45 9.76 -1.58 18.40
C VAL A 45 9.14 -1.26 19.77
N LYS A 46 9.43 -0.08 20.32
CA LYS A 46 8.84 0.39 21.58
C LYS A 46 7.31 0.47 21.48
N ASP A 47 6.77 1.05 20.42
CA ASP A 47 5.33 1.18 20.22
C ASP A 47 4.62 -0.18 20.11
N LEU A 48 5.28 -1.19 19.52
CA LEU A 48 4.74 -2.56 19.47
C LEU A 48 4.70 -3.21 20.85
N LEU A 49 5.77 -3.05 21.63
CA LEU A 49 5.85 -3.60 22.99
C LEU A 49 4.83 -2.93 23.92
N VAL A 50 4.70 -1.60 23.86
CA VAL A 50 3.74 -0.83 24.68
C VAL A 50 2.30 -1.20 24.35
N ARG A 51 1.98 -1.42 23.06
CA ARG A 51 0.62 -1.84 22.65
C ARG A 51 0.31 -3.30 22.94
N GLY A 52 1.32 -4.14 23.16
CA GLY A 52 1.14 -5.60 23.24
C GLY A 52 0.97 -6.28 21.88
N ASP A 53 1.28 -5.58 20.79
CA ASP A 53 1.21 -6.12 19.42
C ASP A 53 2.38 -7.08 19.10
N ALA A 54 3.44 -7.03 19.91
CA ALA A 54 4.60 -7.91 19.85
C ALA A 54 4.68 -8.79 21.10
N ALA A 55 4.80 -10.10 20.89
CA ALA A 55 4.88 -11.07 21.99
C ALA A 55 6.01 -12.08 21.75
N ALA A 56 6.57 -12.57 22.86
CA ALA A 56 7.46 -13.72 22.83
C ALA A 56 6.63 -15.00 22.64
N PRO A 57 7.16 -16.00 21.91
CA PRO A 57 6.54 -17.31 21.83
C PRO A 57 6.54 -18.01 23.19
N ASP A 58 5.49 -18.75 23.48
CA ASP A 58 5.38 -19.61 24.65
C ASP A 58 6.30 -20.83 24.54
N SER A 59 6.30 -21.69 25.57
CA SER A 59 7.07 -22.94 25.58
C SER A 59 6.70 -23.92 24.46
N THR A 60 5.57 -23.70 23.79
CA THR A 60 5.10 -24.47 22.64
C THR A 60 5.40 -23.79 21.30
N GLY A 61 6.07 -22.64 21.31
CA GLY A 61 6.41 -21.85 20.13
C GLY A 61 5.26 -20.99 19.59
N LYS A 62 4.14 -20.87 20.31
CA LYS A 62 2.96 -20.11 19.90
C LYS A 62 2.99 -18.71 20.48
N VAL A 63 2.46 -17.75 19.73
CA VAL A 63 2.22 -16.39 20.22
C VAL A 63 0.73 -16.12 20.37
N PRO A 64 0.34 -15.14 21.20
CA PRO A 64 -1.04 -14.69 21.31
C PRO A 64 -1.67 -14.40 19.94
N ARG A 65 -2.96 -14.70 19.80
CA ARG A 65 -3.70 -14.54 18.53
C ARG A 65 -3.70 -13.10 18.02
N ASP A 66 -3.68 -12.14 18.95
CA ASP A 66 -3.71 -10.72 18.64
C ASP A 66 -2.31 -10.17 18.33
N ALA A 67 -1.24 -10.94 18.60
CA ALA A 67 0.12 -10.55 18.28
C ALA A 67 0.32 -10.54 16.76
N THR A 68 0.71 -9.39 16.25
CA THR A 68 1.03 -9.20 14.83
C THR A 68 2.52 -9.36 14.56
N HIS A 69 3.33 -9.27 15.61
CA HIS A 69 4.78 -9.42 15.56
C HIS A 69 5.26 -10.40 16.65
N VAL A 70 6.35 -11.10 16.36
CA VAL A 70 7.01 -12.05 17.26
C VAL A 70 8.37 -11.49 17.66
N ILE A 71 8.66 -11.52 18.95
CA ILE A 71 9.97 -11.17 19.49
C ILE A 71 10.87 -12.38 19.28
N GLU A 72 11.85 -12.26 18.38
CA GLU A 72 12.79 -13.37 18.08
C GLU A 72 13.98 -13.36 19.03
N ASN A 73 14.54 -12.18 19.32
CA ASN A 73 15.69 -12.01 20.19
C ASN A 73 15.64 -10.67 20.92
N GLN A 74 16.33 -10.60 22.05
CA GLN A 74 16.61 -9.36 22.76
C GLN A 74 18.11 -9.12 22.70
N ASN A 75 18.51 -7.97 22.16
CA ASN A 75 19.91 -7.56 22.13
C ASN A 75 20.33 -7.11 23.54
N GLU A 76 21.64 -7.17 23.81
CA GLU A 76 22.24 -6.75 25.08
C GLU A 76 21.97 -5.27 25.40
N ASP A 77 21.76 -4.45 24.37
CA ASP A 77 21.36 -3.04 24.47
C ASP A 77 19.89 -2.82 24.90
N GLY A 78 19.15 -3.90 25.17
CA GLY A 78 17.74 -3.87 25.53
C GLY A 78 16.79 -3.65 24.35
N THR A 79 17.30 -3.59 23.12
CA THR A 79 16.49 -3.52 21.90
C THR A 79 15.97 -4.91 21.50
N ALA A 80 14.70 -5.00 21.14
CA ALA A 80 14.08 -6.27 20.72
C ALA A 80 14.08 -6.39 19.19
N VAL A 81 14.51 -7.55 18.69
CA VAL A 81 14.39 -7.92 17.29
C VAL A 81 13.00 -8.50 17.10
N VAL A 82 12.16 -7.77 16.37
CA VAL A 82 10.76 -8.15 16.15
C VAL A 82 10.54 -8.48 14.68
N ARG A 83 9.88 -9.61 14.42
CA ARG A 83 9.50 -10.03 13.09
C ARG A 83 7.98 -10.01 12.95
N ARG A 84 7.48 -9.40 11.87
CA ARG A 84 6.06 -9.44 11.55
C ARG A 84 5.66 -10.85 11.11
N VAL A 85 4.59 -11.37 11.70
CA VAL A 85 4.04 -12.67 11.32
C VAL A 85 2.62 -12.48 10.81
N ARG A 86 2.29 -13.11 9.68
CA ARG A 86 0.96 -13.08 9.08
C ARG A 86 0.41 -14.51 9.10
N TYR A 87 -0.50 -14.77 10.03
CA TYR A 87 -1.22 -16.03 10.07
C TYR A 87 -2.22 -16.09 8.92
N LYS A 88 -2.24 -17.20 8.19
CA LYS A 88 -3.28 -17.47 7.20
C LYS A 88 -4.56 -17.77 7.98
N MET A 89 -5.54 -16.87 7.93
CA MET A 89 -6.89 -17.21 8.38
C MET A 89 -7.41 -18.31 7.45
N PHE A 90 -7.72 -19.44 8.06
CA PHE A 90 -8.27 -20.64 7.45
C PHE A 90 -9.74 -20.42 7.10
#